data_AF-A0A8J1THS6-F1
#
_entry.id   AF-A0A8J1THS6-F1
#
_cell.length_a   1.000
_cell.length_b   1.000
_cell.length_c   1.000
_cell.angle_alpha   90.00
_cell.angle_beta   90.00
_cell.angle_gamma   90.00
#
_symmetry.space_group_name_H-M   'P 1'
#
loop_
_entity.id
_entity.type
_entity.pdbx_description
1 polymer ?
#
loop_
_entity_poly.entity_id
_entity_poly.type
_entity_poly.pdbx_seq_one_letter_code
_entity_poly.pdbx_strand_id
1 'polypeptide(L)'
;KMAELQNSNILFLVLISFIIGVVNCQNGVLPLVINTWPFTAATGKAWDVIANEHRSALDAIEEGCSVCEVQQCDGSVGYGGSPDEHGETTLDAMIMDGITHDVGAVGSIRSVKSAISVARAVMQYTTHTLLPQSLQWTWDSQERVSQPTILNSNGRIGRIKSVNLITDRM
;
A
#
# COMPACT_ATOMS: atom_id res chain seq x y z
N LYS A 1 -16.33 43.68 -44.50
CA LYS A 1 -15.73 42.34 -44.62
C LYS A 1 -14.54 42.11 -43.68
N MET A 2 -13.57 43.03 -43.53
CA MET A 2 -12.44 42.83 -42.60
C MET A 2 -12.82 42.91 -41.10
N ALA A 3 -13.81 43.75 -40.73
CA ALA A 3 -14.26 43.90 -39.34
C ALA A 3 -15.11 42.73 -38.80
N GLU A 4 -15.80 41.99 -39.65
CA GLU A 4 -16.63 40.84 -39.24
C GLU A 4 -15.79 39.60 -38.89
N LEU A 5 -14.64 39.42 -39.55
CA LEU A 5 -13.69 38.35 -39.25
C LEU A 5 -13.03 38.52 -37.87
N GLN A 6 -12.82 39.75 -37.43
CA GLN A 6 -12.20 40.06 -36.14
C GLN A 6 -13.13 39.72 -34.97
N ASN A 7 -14.46 39.83 -35.16
CA ASN A 7 -15.47 39.47 -34.15
C ASN A 7 -15.60 37.96 -33.95
N SER A 8 -15.41 37.15 -35.01
CA SER A 8 -15.53 35.69 -34.93
C SER A 8 -14.36 35.04 -34.16
N ASN A 9 -13.13 35.54 -34.33
CA ASN A 9 -11.95 35.05 -33.62
C ASN A 9 -11.99 35.38 -32.11
N ILE A 10 -12.53 36.54 -31.74
CA ILE A 10 -12.68 36.95 -30.34
C ILE A 10 -13.70 36.05 -29.62
N LEU A 11 -14.83 35.74 -30.27
CA LEU A 11 -15.84 34.85 -29.70
C LEU A 11 -15.29 33.43 -29.47
N PHE A 12 -14.45 32.93 -30.38
CA PHE A 12 -13.82 31.61 -30.25
C PHE A 12 -12.81 31.55 -29.10
N LEU A 13 -12.01 32.61 -28.89
CA LEU A 13 -11.06 32.71 -27.77
C LEU A 13 -11.78 32.85 -26.42
N VAL A 14 -12.91 33.55 -26.38
CA VAL A 14 -13.77 33.64 -25.18
C VAL A 14 -14.40 32.28 -24.87
N LEU A 15 -14.85 31.53 -25.89
CA LEU A 15 -15.36 30.17 -25.71
C LEU A 15 -14.27 29.21 -25.18
N ILE A 16 -13.05 29.28 -25.73
CA ILE A 16 -11.91 28.48 -25.26
C ILE A 16 -11.56 28.84 -23.81
N SER A 17 -11.52 30.13 -23.47
CA SER A 17 -11.23 30.57 -22.09
C SER A 17 -12.33 30.14 -21.11
N PHE A 18 -13.59 30.13 -21.54
CA PHE A 18 -14.72 29.65 -20.74
C PHE A 18 -14.65 28.13 -20.51
N ILE A 19 -14.31 27.36 -21.55
CA ILE A 19 -14.09 25.90 -21.41
C ILE A 19 -12.90 25.61 -20.49
N ILE A 20 -11.78 26.32 -20.63
CA ILE A 20 -10.62 26.17 -19.72
C ILE A 20 -10.99 26.52 -18.26
N GLY A 21 -11.80 27.57 -18.05
CA GLY A 21 -12.28 27.95 -16.73
C GLY A 21 -13.18 26.90 -16.08
N VAL A 22 -14.01 26.21 -16.86
CA VAL A 22 -14.89 25.13 -16.38
C VAL A 22 -14.09 23.86 -16.03
N VAL A 23 -13.04 23.52 -16.80
CA VAL A 23 -12.21 22.32 -16.55
C VAL A 23 -11.40 22.44 -15.25
N ASN A 24 -11.04 23.65 -14.81
CA ASN A 24 -10.26 23.87 -13.58
C ASN A 24 -11.11 23.84 -12.28
N CYS A 25 -12.41 23.59 -12.35
CA CYS A 25 -13.30 23.61 -11.18
C CYS A 25 -13.55 22.21 -10.58
N GLN A 26 -12.53 21.35 -10.54
CA GLN A 26 -12.55 20.19 -9.63
C GLN A 26 -11.92 20.61 -8.30
N ASN A 27 -12.74 21.26 -7.47
CA ASN A 27 -12.43 21.46 -6.06
C ASN A 27 -12.42 20.10 -5.36
N GLY A 28 -11.22 19.60 -5.05
CA GLY A 28 -11.02 18.50 -4.12
C GLY A 28 -9.73 18.72 -3.35
N VAL A 29 -9.81 18.70 -2.02
CA VAL A 29 -8.67 18.75 -1.09
C VAL A 29 -7.95 17.40 -1.07
N LEU A 30 -7.53 16.92 -2.25
CA LEU A 30 -6.85 15.63 -2.42
C LEU A 30 -5.52 15.85 -3.14
N PRO A 31 -4.47 15.08 -2.81
CA PRO A 31 -4.47 13.92 -1.90
C PRO A 31 -4.59 14.30 -0.41
N LEU A 32 -5.12 13.36 0.39
CA LEU A 32 -5.27 13.50 1.85
C LEU A 32 -4.79 12.20 2.52
N VAL A 33 -3.97 12.32 3.56
CA VAL A 33 -3.45 11.20 4.35
C VAL A 33 -3.78 11.45 5.82
N ILE A 34 -4.40 10.47 6.46
CA ILE A 34 -4.74 10.50 7.90
C ILE A 34 -4.31 9.16 8.49
N ASN A 35 -3.59 9.20 9.61
CA ASN A 35 -3.23 8.02 10.40
C ASN A 35 -3.56 8.25 11.88
N THR A 36 -3.52 7.17 12.65
CA THR A 36 -3.70 7.22 14.10
C THR A 36 -2.38 7.55 14.80
N TRP A 37 -2.53 8.27 15.93
CA TRP A 37 -1.46 8.76 16.83
C TRP A 37 -0.51 9.78 16.18
N PRO A 38 0.41 10.42 16.93
CA PRO A 38 1.30 11.45 16.37
C PRO A 38 2.51 10.84 15.62
N PHE A 39 2.29 9.81 14.79
CA PHE A 39 3.31 9.14 14.00
C PHE A 39 3.61 9.89 12.70
N THR A 40 4.20 11.08 12.85
CA THR A 40 4.47 12.01 11.74
C THR A 40 5.40 11.43 10.67
N ALA A 41 6.31 10.52 11.03
CA ALA A 41 7.17 9.84 10.07
C ALA A 41 6.39 8.95 9.10
N ALA A 42 5.38 8.21 9.61
CA ALA A 42 4.51 7.38 8.79
C ALA A 42 3.64 8.23 7.86
N THR A 43 3.05 9.32 8.38
CA THR A 43 2.26 10.26 7.59
C THR A 43 3.10 10.93 6.51
N GLY A 44 4.32 11.36 6.85
CA GLY A 44 5.26 11.99 5.91
C GLY A 44 5.64 11.04 4.78
N LYS A 45 5.96 9.78 5.10
CA LYS A 45 6.29 8.78 4.08
C LYS A 45 5.09 8.49 3.16
N ALA A 46 3.90 8.31 3.71
CA ALA A 46 2.69 8.10 2.91
C ALA A 46 2.39 9.30 2.02
N TRP A 47 2.58 10.52 2.53
CA TRP A 47 2.43 11.76 1.76
C TRP A 47 3.43 11.82 0.60
N ASP A 48 4.70 11.52 0.84
CA ASP A 48 5.73 11.53 -0.20
C ASP A 48 5.38 10.57 -1.34
N VAL A 49 4.88 9.38 -1.01
CA VAL A 49 4.49 8.36 -1.99
C VAL A 49 3.31 8.82 -2.87
N ILE A 50 2.27 9.42 -2.28
CA ILE A 50 1.10 9.83 -3.05
C ILE A 50 1.27 11.18 -3.76
N ALA A 51 1.91 12.16 -3.11
CA ALA A 51 2.01 13.53 -3.61
C ALA A 51 3.27 13.79 -4.43
N ASN A 52 4.41 13.22 -4.06
CA ASN A 52 5.68 13.44 -4.76
C ASN A 52 5.94 12.33 -5.79
N GLU A 53 5.76 11.06 -5.42
CA GLU A 53 6.00 9.92 -6.32
C GLU A 53 4.80 9.62 -7.25
N HIS A 54 3.63 10.20 -6.97
CA HIS A 54 2.39 9.99 -7.75
C HIS A 54 1.99 8.50 -7.87
N ARG A 55 2.29 7.71 -6.83
CA ARG A 55 1.93 6.29 -6.75
C ARG A 55 0.50 6.11 -6.23
N SER A 56 0.04 4.85 -6.21
CA SER A 56 -1.32 4.53 -5.79
C SER A 56 -1.56 4.79 -4.30
N ALA A 57 -2.82 4.96 -3.90
CA ALA A 57 -3.18 5.09 -2.49
C ALA A 57 -2.80 3.83 -1.67
N LEU A 58 -2.88 2.65 -2.29
CA LEU A 58 -2.42 1.39 -1.68
C LEU A 58 -0.92 1.42 -1.37
N ASP A 59 -0.11 1.94 -2.31
CA ASP A 59 1.33 2.09 -2.11
C ASP A 59 1.64 3.05 -0.95
N ALA A 60 0.91 4.17 -0.87
CA ALA A 60 1.10 5.13 0.20
C ALA A 60 0.78 4.54 1.58
N ILE A 61 -0.28 3.74 1.69
CA ILE A 61 -0.65 3.07 2.95
C ILE A 61 0.39 2.02 3.33
N GLU A 62 0.82 1.16 2.40
CA GLU A 62 1.81 0.11 2.68
C GLU A 62 3.13 0.71 3.17
N GLU A 63 3.65 1.72 2.47
CA GLU A 63 4.91 2.37 2.80
C GLU A 63 4.82 3.16 4.13
N GLY A 64 3.69 3.85 4.36
CA GLY A 64 3.43 4.56 5.61
C GLY A 64 3.35 3.63 6.81
N CYS A 65 2.61 2.53 6.71
CA CYS A 65 2.50 1.52 7.77
C CYS A 65 3.85 0.83 8.03
N SER A 66 4.60 0.51 6.96
CA SER A 66 5.92 -0.12 7.06
C SER A 66 6.92 0.71 7.86
N VAL A 67 6.82 2.05 7.81
CA VAL A 67 7.65 2.93 8.66
C VAL A 67 7.41 2.64 10.13
N CYS A 68 6.16 2.49 10.56
CA CYS A 68 5.85 2.22 11.96
C CYS A 68 6.18 0.80 12.40
N GLU A 69 6.11 -0.19 11.50
CA GLU A 69 6.55 -1.56 11.78
C GLU A 69 8.06 -1.63 12.02
N VAL A 70 8.84 -0.84 11.27
CA VAL A 70 10.31 -0.78 11.40
C VAL A 70 10.74 0.06 12.60
N GLN A 71 10.09 1.21 12.82
CA GLN A 71 10.41 2.12 13.93
C GLN A 71 9.84 1.65 15.28
N GLN A 72 9.02 0.60 15.27
CA GLN A 72 8.34 0.08 16.46
C GLN A 72 7.55 1.18 17.16
N CYS A 73 6.67 1.88 16.42
CA CYS A 73 5.92 3.05 16.90
C CYS A 73 5.22 2.75 18.26
N ASP A 74 5.64 3.48 19.30
CA ASP A 74 5.23 3.32 20.70
C ASP A 74 5.37 1.89 21.29
N GLY A 75 6.19 1.04 20.68
CA GLY A 75 6.30 -0.38 21.02
C GLY A 75 5.02 -1.18 20.77
N SER A 76 4.09 -0.64 19.99
CA SER A 76 2.77 -1.23 19.72
C SER A 76 2.61 -1.76 18.30
N VAL A 77 3.47 -1.33 17.37
CA VAL A 77 3.43 -1.71 15.96
C VAL A 77 4.72 -2.42 15.57
N GLY A 78 4.62 -3.51 14.81
CA GLY A 78 5.78 -4.27 14.35
C GLY A 78 6.38 -5.17 15.43
N TYR A 79 7.56 -5.71 15.14
CA TYR A 79 8.22 -6.69 16.00
C TYR A 79 8.71 -6.08 17.31
N GLY A 80 9.02 -6.91 18.31
CA GLY A 80 9.67 -6.48 19.56
C GLY A 80 8.78 -5.71 20.54
N GLY A 81 7.47 -5.65 20.28
CA GLY A 81 6.44 -5.11 21.16
C GLY A 81 5.42 -6.17 21.58
N SER A 82 4.65 -5.88 22.62
CA SER A 82 3.45 -6.62 23.06
C SER A 82 3.51 -8.16 22.91
N PRO A 83 4.38 -8.85 23.64
CA PRO A 83 4.43 -10.31 23.59
C PRO A 83 3.17 -10.95 24.19
N ASP A 84 2.81 -12.12 23.66
CA ASP A 84 1.74 -12.98 24.18
C ASP A 84 2.13 -13.64 25.53
N GLU A 85 1.24 -14.44 26.11
CA GLU A 85 1.48 -15.14 27.39
C GLU A 85 2.65 -16.14 27.33
N HIS A 86 3.12 -16.49 26.14
CA HIS A 86 4.28 -17.33 25.89
C HIS A 86 5.56 -16.52 25.64
N GLY A 87 5.48 -15.19 25.69
CA GLY A 87 6.62 -14.29 25.49
C GLY A 87 6.93 -14.00 24.03
N GLU A 88 6.03 -14.35 23.11
CA GLU A 88 6.26 -14.24 21.67
C GLU A 88 5.45 -13.08 21.07
N THR A 89 6.07 -12.27 20.21
CA THR A 89 5.36 -11.22 19.47
C THR A 89 4.66 -11.81 18.25
N THR A 90 3.34 -11.63 18.18
CA THR A 90 2.54 -11.93 16.99
C THR A 90 1.96 -10.66 16.41
N LEU A 91 1.93 -10.54 15.08
CA LEU A 91 1.46 -9.33 14.40
C LEU A 91 0.14 -9.57 13.68
N ASP A 92 -0.66 -8.50 13.63
CA ASP A 92 -1.91 -8.43 12.88
C ASP A 92 -1.84 -7.23 11.93
N ALA A 93 -2.29 -7.40 10.69
CA ALA A 93 -2.36 -6.31 9.72
C ALA A 93 -3.47 -6.53 8.70
N MET A 94 -4.01 -5.44 8.17
CA MET A 94 -5.00 -5.47 7.09
C MET A 94 -4.81 -4.29 6.14
N ILE A 95 -5.12 -4.51 4.86
CA ILE A 95 -5.14 -3.49 3.82
C ILE A 95 -6.36 -3.69 2.92
N MET A 96 -6.92 -2.58 2.43
CA MET A 96 -8.12 -2.57 1.59
C MET A 96 -7.93 -1.62 0.42
N ASP A 97 -8.30 -2.07 -0.78
CA ASP A 97 -8.47 -1.20 -1.94
C ASP A 97 -9.90 -0.63 -1.97
N GLY A 98 -10.02 0.69 -1.89
CA GLY A 98 -11.31 1.37 -1.94
C GLY A 98 -11.98 1.36 -3.33
N ILE A 99 -11.24 1.03 -4.40
CA ILE A 99 -11.78 0.99 -5.77
C ILE A 99 -12.38 -0.38 -6.07
N THR A 100 -11.61 -1.45 -5.86
CA THR A 100 -12.05 -2.83 -6.15
C THR A 100 -12.83 -3.46 -5.00
N HIS A 101 -12.73 -2.88 -3.80
CA HIS A 101 -13.19 -3.46 -2.54
C HIS A 101 -12.47 -4.76 -2.15
N ASP A 102 -11.30 -5.02 -2.74
CA ASP A 102 -10.46 -6.14 -2.32
C ASP A 102 -9.82 -5.85 -0.96
N VAL A 103 -9.72 -6.89 -0.14
CA VAL A 103 -9.18 -6.81 1.22
C VAL A 103 -8.23 -7.98 1.42
N GLY A 104 -7.07 -7.69 2.00
CA GLY A 104 -6.15 -8.69 2.51
C GLY A 104 -5.82 -8.42 3.96
N ALA A 105 -5.79 -9.48 4.76
CA ALA A 105 -5.53 -9.42 6.18
C ALA A 105 -4.76 -10.65 6.66
N VAL A 106 -3.99 -10.45 7.72
CA VAL A 106 -3.23 -11.48 8.41
C VAL A 106 -3.44 -11.36 9.91
N GLY A 107 -3.50 -12.49 10.58
CA GLY A 107 -3.72 -12.56 12.02
C GLY A 107 -2.78 -13.53 12.72
N SER A 108 -2.21 -13.07 13.84
CA SER A 108 -1.29 -13.79 14.71
C SER A 108 -0.05 -14.32 13.96
N ILE A 109 0.46 -13.57 12.98
CA ILE A 109 1.63 -14.02 12.21
C ILE A 109 2.91 -13.85 13.01
N ARG A 110 3.83 -14.80 12.86
CA ARG A 110 5.10 -14.88 13.60
C ARG A 110 6.28 -14.73 12.63
N SER A 111 7.41 -14.26 13.14
CA SER A 111 8.68 -14.17 12.38
C SER A 111 8.64 -13.34 11.09
N VAL A 112 7.71 -12.38 11.00
CA VAL A 112 7.59 -11.44 9.89
C VAL A 112 7.87 -10.03 10.41
N LYS A 113 8.63 -9.24 9.66
CA LYS A 113 8.91 -7.83 10.02
C LYS A 113 7.86 -6.86 9.46
N SER A 114 7.38 -7.12 8.24
CA SER A 114 6.44 -6.26 7.54
C SER A 114 5.10 -6.97 7.38
N ALA A 115 4.22 -6.83 8.37
CA ALA A 115 2.93 -7.51 8.38
C ALA A 115 1.97 -6.95 7.33
N ILE A 116 2.01 -5.63 7.10
CA ILE A 116 1.19 -4.96 6.08
C ILE A 116 1.48 -5.44 4.65
N SER A 117 2.76 -5.71 4.33
CA SER A 117 3.14 -6.25 3.02
C SER A 117 2.64 -7.67 2.81
N VAL A 118 2.62 -8.49 3.88
CA VAL A 118 2.01 -9.84 3.79
C VAL A 118 0.51 -9.71 3.58
N ALA A 119 -0.18 -8.82 4.30
CA ALA A 119 -1.59 -8.54 4.06
C ALA A 119 -1.88 -8.11 2.61
N ARG A 120 -1.00 -7.29 2.01
CA ARG A 120 -1.09 -6.94 0.59
C ARG A 120 -0.88 -8.13 -0.33
N ALA A 121 0.04 -9.03 0.00
CA ALA A 121 0.25 -10.27 -0.74
C ALA A 121 -0.99 -11.17 -0.70
N VAL A 122 -1.68 -11.28 0.45
CA VAL A 122 -2.97 -12.00 0.56
C VAL A 122 -3.98 -11.44 -0.43
N MET A 123 -4.14 -10.12 -0.45
CA MET A 123 -5.06 -9.43 -1.35
C MET A 123 -4.75 -9.67 -2.83
N GLN A 124 -3.45 -9.73 -3.19
CA GLN A 124 -3.02 -9.82 -4.60
C GLN A 124 -2.93 -11.24 -5.13
N TYR A 125 -2.57 -12.20 -4.28
CA TYR A 125 -2.23 -13.56 -4.70
C TYR A 125 -3.20 -14.62 -4.20
N THR A 126 -4.26 -14.24 -3.48
CA THR A 126 -5.33 -15.16 -3.06
C THR A 126 -6.71 -14.66 -3.41
N THR A 127 -7.68 -15.56 -3.33
CA THR A 127 -9.11 -15.25 -3.34
C THR A 127 -9.68 -15.09 -1.93
N HIS A 128 -8.85 -15.21 -0.88
CA HIS A 128 -9.26 -15.17 0.51
C HIS A 128 -8.97 -13.79 1.11
N THR A 129 -9.79 -13.37 2.08
CA THR A 129 -9.61 -12.07 2.75
C THR A 129 -8.65 -12.13 3.93
N LEU A 130 -8.67 -13.22 4.71
CA LEU A 130 -7.91 -13.35 5.96
C LEU A 130 -7.13 -14.65 5.98
N LEU A 131 -5.84 -14.56 6.31
CA LEU A 131 -5.01 -15.71 6.62
C LEU A 131 -4.67 -15.76 8.12
N PRO A 132 -5.12 -16.80 8.84
CA PRO A 132 -4.70 -17.02 10.21
C PRO A 132 -3.28 -17.62 10.29
N GLN A 133 -2.65 -17.46 11.46
CA GLN A 133 -1.34 -18.04 11.82
C GLN A 133 -1.13 -19.49 11.36
N SER A 134 -2.16 -20.34 11.47
CA SER A 134 -2.07 -21.77 11.12
C SER A 134 -1.80 -22.04 9.65
N LEU A 135 -1.99 -21.04 8.76
CA LEU A 135 -1.65 -21.13 7.36
C LEU A 135 -0.33 -20.44 7.02
N GLN A 136 0.23 -19.62 7.92
CA GLN A 136 1.47 -18.86 7.68
C GLN A 136 2.67 -19.75 7.30
N TRP A 137 2.79 -20.95 7.89
CA TRP A 137 3.87 -21.89 7.53
C TRP A 137 3.75 -22.39 6.10
N THR A 138 2.51 -22.54 5.60
CA THR A 138 2.22 -22.96 4.24
C THR A 138 2.59 -21.85 3.27
N TRP A 139 2.25 -20.60 3.61
CA TRP A 139 2.63 -19.39 2.88
C TRP A 139 4.16 -19.21 2.79
N ASP A 140 4.87 -19.32 3.91
CA ASP A 140 6.35 -19.27 3.95
C ASP A 140 7.01 -20.42 3.17
N SER A 141 6.32 -21.55 3.02
CA SER A 141 6.78 -22.67 2.18
C SER A 141 6.47 -22.48 0.69
N GLN A 142 5.41 -21.74 0.34
CA GLN A 142 5.00 -21.44 -1.03
C GLN A 142 5.76 -20.22 -1.61
N GLU A 143 5.93 -19.15 -0.83
CA GLU A 143 6.67 -17.93 -1.25
C GLU A 143 8.20 -18.10 -1.22
N ARG A 144 8.73 -19.12 -0.52
CA ARG A 144 10.15 -19.53 -0.66
C ARG A 144 10.52 -19.89 -2.10
N VAL A 145 9.53 -20.14 -2.96
CA VAL A 145 9.71 -20.41 -4.40
C VAL A 145 9.56 -19.13 -5.26
N SER A 146 9.09 -17.98 -4.72
CA SER A 146 8.62 -16.91 -5.60
C SER A 146 8.81 -15.43 -5.24
N GLN A 147 9.39 -14.95 -4.11
CA GLN A 147 10.01 -13.59 -3.98
C GLN A 147 10.47 -13.20 -2.54
N PRO A 148 10.99 -11.97 -2.30
CA PRO A 148 12.31 -11.43 -2.61
C PRO A 148 13.15 -11.26 -1.32
N THR A 149 14.40 -11.74 -1.30
CA THR A 149 15.41 -11.51 -0.25
C THR A 149 14.86 -11.26 1.17
N ILE A 150 14.35 -12.30 1.83
CA ILE A 150 14.25 -12.29 3.29
C ILE A 150 15.67 -12.20 3.82
N LEU A 151 16.08 -11.00 4.25
CA LEU A 151 17.34 -10.83 4.96
C LEU A 151 17.24 -11.60 6.27
N ASN A 152 18.05 -12.64 6.41
CA ASN A 152 18.37 -13.17 7.72
C ASN A 152 18.96 -12.06 8.59
N SER A 153 19.02 -12.26 9.90
CA SER A 153 19.64 -11.34 10.87
C SER A 153 21.08 -10.90 10.53
N ASN A 154 21.69 -11.47 9.48
CA ASN A 154 23.06 -11.22 9.02
C ASN A 154 23.15 -10.62 7.59
N GLY A 155 22.04 -10.20 6.97
CA GLY A 155 22.06 -9.34 5.78
C GLY A 155 22.63 -9.92 4.47
N ARG A 156 22.56 -11.24 4.22
CA ARG A 156 23.08 -11.84 2.95
C ARG A 156 21.98 -12.30 1.99
N ILE A 157 22.18 -11.99 0.70
CA ILE A 157 21.26 -12.24 -0.43
C ILE A 157 21.51 -13.65 -1.02
N GLY A 158 20.46 -14.49 -1.10
CA GLY A 158 20.47 -15.78 -1.79
C GLY A 158 19.77 -15.72 -3.17
N ARG A 159 20.28 -16.45 -4.16
CA ARG A 159 19.94 -16.38 -5.60
C ARG A 159 18.64 -17.14 -5.97
N ILE A 160 17.82 -16.55 -6.85
CA ILE A 160 16.48 -16.97 -7.30
C ILE A 160 16.50 -18.14 -8.31
N LYS A 161 15.54 -19.07 -8.20
CA LYS A 161 15.08 -19.95 -9.31
C LYS A 161 13.55 -19.89 -9.41
N SER A 162 13.06 -20.01 -10.65
CA SER A 162 11.72 -19.72 -11.18
C SER A 162 10.55 -20.55 -10.64
N VAL A 163 9.38 -19.89 -10.65
CA VAL A 163 8.02 -20.31 -10.26
C VAL A 163 7.42 -21.42 -11.13
N ASN A 164 6.69 -22.36 -10.50
CA ASN A 164 5.64 -23.16 -11.14
C ASN A 164 4.39 -23.20 -10.24
N LEU A 165 3.24 -23.14 -10.90
CA LEU A 165 1.90 -22.79 -10.42
C LEU A 165 1.27 -23.81 -9.45
N ILE A 166 0.50 -23.30 -8.48
CA ILE A 166 -0.64 -24.03 -7.89
C ILE A 166 -1.89 -23.17 -8.12
N THR A 167 -2.46 -23.28 -9.31
CA THR A 167 -3.88 -22.99 -9.55
C THR A 167 -4.73 -24.27 -9.53
N ASP A 168 -4.15 -25.43 -9.22
CA ASP A 168 -4.83 -26.72 -9.15
C ASP A 168 -4.84 -27.25 -7.70
N ARG A 169 -5.78 -26.75 -6.91
CA ARG A 169 -6.62 -27.53 -5.97
C ARG A 169 -7.36 -26.58 -5.03
N MET A 170 -8.56 -26.20 -5.45
CA MET A 170 -9.77 -26.20 -4.63
C MET A 170 -10.99 -26.21 -5.56
#